data_AF-A0A8S9E849-F1
#
_entry.id   AF-A0A8S9E849-F1
#
_cell.length_a   1.000
_cell.length_b   1.000
_cell.length_c   1.000
_cell.angle_alpha   90.00
_cell.angle_beta   90.00
_cell.angle_gamma   90.00
#
_symmetry.space_group_name_H-M   'P 1'
#
loop_
_entity.id
_entity.type
_entity.pdbx_description
1 polymer ?
#
loop_
_entity_poly.entity_id
_entity_poly.type
_entity_poly.pdbx_seq_one_letter_code
_entity_poly.pdbx_strand_id
1 'polypeptide(L)'
;WPSVDPSWDYNNANGRAACETACHNLVLAIKAAGQTAVNWERVREARQRSEEHPSDFWSCLRQALLRYGGMTEGDLNDKLAVSVFVQQAAPDIHEYFVKHAPGWQGGKNPQKILSPAAYVYDGR
;
A
#
# COMPACT_ATOMS: atom_id res chain seq x y z
N TRP A 1 -4.83 -9.54 28.06
CA TRP A 1 -6.14 -8.93 27.73
C TRP A 1 -7.18 -10.04 27.74
N PRO A 2 -8.39 -9.87 28.32
CA PRO A 2 -8.96 -10.94 29.13
C PRO A 2 -9.31 -12.15 28.26
N SER A 3 -8.74 -13.29 28.61
CA SER A 3 -8.97 -14.58 27.98
C SER A 3 -10.28 -15.24 28.43
N VAL A 4 -11.03 -14.55 29.30
CA VAL A 4 -12.31 -14.96 29.89
C VAL A 4 -13.27 -13.76 29.93
N ASP A 5 -14.56 -14.03 30.07
CA ASP A 5 -15.60 -12.99 30.13
C ASP A 5 -15.36 -12.05 31.34
N PRO A 6 -15.14 -10.74 31.11
CA PRO A 6 -14.90 -9.78 32.17
C PRO A 6 -16.19 -9.29 32.88
N SER A 7 -17.38 -9.74 32.47
CA SER A 7 -18.67 -9.38 33.08
C SER A 7 -18.94 -7.87 33.09
N TRP A 8 -18.66 -7.18 31.97
CA TRP A 8 -18.91 -5.73 31.88
C TRP A 8 -20.40 -5.40 32.02
N ASP A 9 -20.72 -4.53 32.96
CA ASP A 9 -22.07 -3.98 33.11
C ASP A 9 -22.27 -2.77 32.18
N TYR A 10 -22.96 -3.01 31.07
CA TYR A 10 -23.25 -2.00 30.04
C TYR A 10 -24.21 -0.90 30.50
N ASN A 11 -24.93 -1.09 31.61
CA ASN A 11 -25.86 -0.09 32.11
C ASN A 11 -25.15 1.04 32.84
N ASN A 12 -23.93 0.81 33.35
CA ASN A 12 -23.12 1.83 34.00
C ASN A 12 -22.04 2.40 33.07
N ALA A 13 -21.61 3.63 33.34
CA ALA A 13 -20.65 4.35 32.50
C ALA A 13 -19.27 3.67 32.45
N ASN A 14 -18.85 3.05 33.56
CA ASN A 14 -17.55 2.40 33.66
C ASN A 14 -17.47 1.12 32.81
N GLY A 15 -18.53 0.32 32.77
CA GLY A 15 -18.60 -0.89 31.96
C GLY A 15 -18.63 -0.57 30.47
N ARG A 16 -19.34 0.50 30.07
CA ARG A 16 -19.28 1.01 28.68
C ARG A 16 -17.87 1.49 28.30
N ALA A 17 -17.23 2.30 29.14
CA ALA A 17 -15.87 2.79 28.89
C ALA A 17 -14.84 1.65 28.83
N ALA A 18 -15.00 0.61 29.66
CA ALA A 18 -14.18 -0.59 29.62
C ALA A 18 -14.35 -1.34 28.30
N CYS A 19 -15.60 -1.50 27.82
CA CYS A 19 -15.89 -2.12 26.53
C CYS A 19 -15.38 -1.30 25.32
N GLU A 20 -15.39 0.03 25.39
CA GLU A 20 -14.84 0.88 24.32
C GLU A 20 -13.31 0.78 24.26
N THR A 21 -12.65 0.91 25.41
CA THR A 21 -11.19 0.74 25.55
C THR A 21 -10.76 -0.63 25.04
N ALA A 22 -11.57 -1.63 25.35
CA ALA A 22 -11.40 -2.99 24.93
C ALA A 22 -11.39 -3.17 23.41
N CYS A 23 -12.47 -2.73 22.77
CA CYS A 23 -12.60 -2.76 21.32
C CYS A 23 -11.46 -1.99 20.64
N HIS A 24 -11.10 -0.80 21.17
CA HIS A 24 -10.00 -0.01 20.66
C HIS A 24 -8.67 -0.78 20.67
N ASN A 25 -8.33 -1.37 21.81
CA ASN A 25 -7.08 -2.13 21.96
C ASN A 25 -7.05 -3.40 21.10
N LEU A 26 -8.19 -4.08 20.92
CA LEU A 26 -8.28 -5.21 19.98
C LEU A 26 -7.99 -4.78 18.55
N VAL A 27 -8.58 -3.68 18.10
CA VAL A 27 -8.34 -3.16 16.75
C VAL A 27 -6.87 -2.80 16.57
N LEU A 28 -6.26 -2.13 17.56
CA LEU A 28 -4.82 -1.83 17.53
C LEU A 28 -3.98 -3.11 17.50
N ALA A 29 -4.31 -4.11 18.32
CA ALA A 29 -3.58 -5.38 18.37
C ALA A 29 -3.70 -6.18 17.07
N ILE A 30 -4.90 -6.23 16.45
CA ILE A 30 -5.10 -6.86 15.14
C ILE A 30 -4.31 -6.12 14.07
N LYS A 31 -4.33 -4.79 14.08
CA LYS A 31 -3.51 -3.98 13.14
C LYS A 31 -2.03 -4.26 13.31
N ALA A 32 -1.53 -4.28 14.55
CA ALA A 32 -0.13 -4.57 14.86
C ALA A 32 0.26 -6.02 14.51
N ALA A 33 -0.60 -7.01 14.78
CA ALA A 33 -0.36 -8.40 14.42
C ALA A 33 -0.45 -8.63 12.90
N GLY A 34 -1.28 -7.85 12.21
CA GLY A 34 -1.41 -7.83 10.75
C GLY A 34 -0.28 -7.10 10.03
N GLN A 35 0.55 -6.32 10.74
CA GLN A 35 1.83 -5.85 10.23
C GLN A 35 2.76 -7.07 10.13
N THR A 36 2.64 -7.80 9.01
CA THR A 36 3.51 -8.91 8.69
C THR A 36 4.95 -8.40 8.60
N ALA A 37 5.92 -9.23 9.02
CA ALA A 37 7.33 -8.95 8.80
C ALA A 37 7.55 -8.51 7.34
N VAL A 38 8.34 -7.45 7.17
CA VAL A 38 8.63 -6.86 5.86
C VAL A 38 9.04 -7.95 4.89
N ASN A 39 8.30 -8.08 3.78
CA ASN A 39 8.52 -9.06 2.74
C ASN A 39 8.60 -8.37 1.37
N TRP A 40 9.81 -7.92 1.04
CA TRP A 40 10.08 -7.24 -0.23
C TRP A 40 10.00 -8.17 -1.45
N GLU A 41 10.17 -9.48 -1.28
CA GLU A 41 10.00 -10.43 -2.38
C GLU A 41 8.54 -10.45 -2.86
N ARG A 42 7.57 -10.39 -1.95
CA ARG A 42 6.15 -10.23 -2.29
C ARG A 42 5.83 -8.90 -2.99
N VAL A 43 6.53 -7.82 -2.64
CA VAL A 43 6.39 -6.54 -3.36
C VAL A 43 6.94 -6.65 -4.77
N ARG A 44 8.06 -7.36 -4.96
CA ARG A 44 8.70 -7.59 -6.27
C ARG A 44 7.87 -8.47 -7.21
N GLU A 45 7.03 -9.34 -6.66
CA GLU A 45 6.07 -10.15 -7.42
C GLU A 45 4.95 -9.28 -8.05
N ALA A 46 4.65 -8.10 -7.50
CA ALA A 46 3.64 -7.19 -8.05
C ALA A 46 4.15 -6.48 -9.30
N ARG A 47 4.11 -7.16 -10.45
CA ARG A 47 4.46 -6.59 -11.76
C ARG A 47 3.22 -6.26 -12.58
N GLN A 48 3.30 -5.19 -13.35
CA GLN A 48 2.23 -4.81 -14.27
C GLN A 48 2.07 -5.87 -15.36
N ARG A 49 0.84 -6.30 -15.59
CA ARG A 49 0.53 -7.19 -16.72
C ARG A 49 0.43 -6.41 -18.04
N SER A 50 0.58 -7.10 -19.16
CA SER A 50 0.47 -6.50 -20.51
C SER A 50 -0.89 -5.82 -20.79
N GLU A 51 -1.95 -6.31 -20.16
CA GLU A 51 -3.33 -5.87 -20.32
C GLU A 51 -3.84 -5.04 -19.12
N GLU A 52 -2.97 -4.80 -18.14
CA GLU A 52 -3.30 -4.03 -16.95
C GLU A 52 -3.00 -2.55 -17.18
N HIS A 53 -4.03 -1.72 -17.07
CA HIS A 53 -3.88 -0.27 -17.21
C HIS A 53 -2.97 0.27 -16.08
N PRO A 54 -2.08 1.25 -16.35
CA PRO A 54 -1.14 1.78 -15.38
C PRO A 54 -1.74 2.27 -14.06
N SER A 55 -2.98 2.80 -14.06
CA SER A 55 -3.67 3.21 -12.83
C SER A 55 -4.05 2.04 -11.92
N ASP A 56 -4.39 0.91 -12.53
CA ASP A 56 -4.81 -0.30 -11.82
C ASP A 56 -3.57 -0.93 -11.19
N PHE A 57 -2.50 -1.04 -11.98
CA PHE A 57 -1.21 -1.47 -11.48
C PHE A 57 -0.70 -0.60 -10.33
N TRP A 58 -0.81 0.73 -10.43
CA TRP A 58 -0.44 1.64 -9.34
C TRP A 58 -1.24 1.36 -8.06
N SER A 59 -2.52 1.08 -8.18
CA SER A 59 -3.38 0.74 -7.04
C SER A 59 -2.96 -0.60 -6.40
N CYS A 60 -2.71 -1.62 -7.22
CA CYS A 60 -2.21 -2.92 -6.78
C CYS A 60 -0.84 -2.82 -6.11
N LEU A 61 0.09 -2.05 -6.69
CA LEU A 61 1.43 -1.83 -6.13
C LEU A 61 1.37 -1.13 -4.78
N ARG A 62 0.55 -0.08 -4.63
CA ARG A 62 0.38 0.60 -3.34
C ARG A 62 -0.16 -0.35 -2.28
N GLN A 63 -1.13 -1.20 -2.62
CA GLN A 63 -1.62 -2.23 -1.71
C GLN A 63 -0.51 -3.22 -1.33
N ALA A 64 0.34 -3.64 -2.26
CA ALA A 64 1.46 -4.52 -1.98
C ALA A 64 2.49 -3.85 -1.04
N LEU A 65 2.80 -2.56 -1.23
CA LEU A 65 3.71 -1.79 -0.36
C LEU A 65 3.15 -1.63 1.07
N LEU A 66 1.85 -1.38 1.21
CA LEU A 66 1.18 -1.30 2.51
C LEU A 66 1.11 -2.68 3.21
N ARG A 67 0.84 -3.74 2.43
CA ARG A 67 0.66 -5.10 2.94
C ARG A 67 1.98 -5.77 3.31
N TYR A 68 3.02 -5.60 2.49
CA TYR A 68 4.26 -6.37 2.58
C TYR A 68 5.51 -5.50 2.71
N GLY A 69 5.46 -4.23 2.31
CA GLY A 69 6.61 -3.31 2.34
C GLY A 69 6.87 -2.65 3.70
N GLY A 70 6.06 -2.94 4.72
CA GLY A 70 6.19 -2.34 6.06
C GLY A 70 5.79 -0.88 6.12
N MET A 71 5.03 -0.38 5.13
CA MET A 71 4.52 0.99 5.10
C MET A 71 3.10 1.06 5.65
N THR A 72 2.70 2.24 6.12
CA THR A 72 1.35 2.60 6.50
C THR A 72 0.80 3.67 5.57
N GLU A 73 -0.52 3.87 5.55
CA GLU A 73 -1.14 4.90 4.70
C GLU A 73 -0.64 6.32 5.00
N GLY A 74 -0.26 6.58 6.26
CA GLY A 74 0.24 7.89 6.69
C GLY A 74 1.72 8.15 6.40
N ASP A 75 2.49 7.10 6.10
CA ASP A 75 3.95 7.19 5.87
C ASP A 75 4.40 6.65 4.49
N LEU A 76 3.44 6.36 3.61
CA LEU A 76 3.74 5.80 2.29
C LEU A 76 4.80 6.64 1.58
N ASN A 77 5.95 6.03 1.32
CA ASN A 77 7.06 6.72 0.68
C ASN A 77 6.80 6.83 -0.83
N ASP A 78 6.19 7.94 -1.25
CA ASP A 78 5.82 8.19 -2.65
C ASP A 78 7.01 8.03 -3.61
N LYS A 79 8.22 8.45 -3.21
CA LYS A 79 9.41 8.33 -4.06
C LYS A 79 9.76 6.86 -4.31
N LEU A 80 9.69 6.05 -3.25
CA LEU A 80 9.91 4.61 -3.34
C LEU A 80 8.80 3.95 -4.16
N ALA A 81 7.54 4.29 -3.94
CA ALA A 81 6.41 3.78 -4.72
C ALA A 81 6.56 4.08 -6.21
N VAL A 82 6.94 5.31 -6.57
CA VAL A 82 7.24 5.71 -7.95
C VAL A 82 8.41 4.92 -8.54
N SER A 83 9.49 4.75 -7.78
CA SER A 83 10.66 3.98 -8.23
C SER A 83 10.30 2.52 -8.50
N VAL A 84 9.55 1.89 -7.60
CA VAL A 84 9.09 0.51 -7.75
C VAL A 84 8.13 0.38 -8.93
N PHE A 85 7.21 1.34 -9.10
CA PHE A 85 6.31 1.38 -10.26
C PHE A 85 7.07 1.35 -11.57
N VAL A 86 8.07 2.22 -11.76
CA VAL A 86 8.85 2.26 -13.00
C VAL A 86 9.62 0.95 -13.22
N GLN A 87 10.18 0.36 -12.17
CA GLN A 87 10.93 -0.90 -12.27
C GLN A 87 10.06 -2.13 -12.56
N GLN A 88 8.80 -2.10 -12.11
CA GLN A 88 7.87 -3.24 -12.17
C GLN A 88 6.75 -3.03 -13.21
N ALA A 89 6.78 -1.92 -13.94
CA ALA A 89 5.90 -1.66 -15.08
C ALA A 89 6.13 -2.67 -16.22
N ALA A 90 5.17 -2.73 -17.13
CA ALA A 90 5.28 -3.53 -18.35
C ALA A 90 6.48 -3.07 -19.20
N PRO A 91 7.11 -3.96 -20.00
CA PRO A 91 8.39 -3.69 -20.64
C PRO A 91 8.46 -2.40 -21.47
N ASP A 92 7.45 -2.13 -22.28
CA ASP A 92 7.31 -0.94 -23.12
C ASP A 92 7.20 0.37 -22.30
N ILE A 93 6.47 0.34 -21.18
CA ILE A 93 6.37 1.48 -20.26
C ILE A 93 7.70 1.68 -19.53
N HIS A 94 8.32 0.59 -19.06
CA HIS A 94 9.62 0.63 -18.42
C HIS A 94 10.67 1.25 -19.35
N GLU A 95 10.74 0.77 -20.60
CA GLU A 95 11.65 1.28 -21.63
C GLU A 95 11.41 2.75 -21.92
N TYR A 96 10.14 3.19 -22.00
CA TYR A 96 9.80 4.60 -22.13
C TYR A 96 10.41 5.45 -21.01
N PHE A 97 10.27 5.03 -19.74
CA PHE A 97 10.83 5.77 -18.62
C PHE A 97 12.36 5.75 -18.59
N VAL A 98 13.00 4.61 -18.92
CA VAL A 98 14.46 4.53 -19.00
C VAL A 98 15.01 5.50 -20.06
N LYS A 99 14.32 5.62 -21.20
CA LYS A 99 14.75 6.46 -22.32
C LYS A 99 14.44 7.94 -22.14
N HIS A 100 13.24 8.27 -21.66
CA HIS A 100 12.72 9.64 -21.64
C HIS A 100 12.77 10.30 -20.26
N ALA A 101 13.03 9.51 -19.22
CA ALA A 101 13.02 9.95 -17.82
C ALA A 101 14.11 9.25 -16.98
N PRO A 102 15.38 9.20 -17.42
CA PRO A 102 16.44 8.53 -16.67
C PRO A 102 16.64 9.20 -15.30
N GLY A 103 16.65 8.39 -14.24
CA GLY A 103 16.84 8.89 -12.88
C GLY A 103 15.63 9.64 -12.31
N TRP A 104 14.42 9.44 -12.86
CA TRP A 104 13.20 10.05 -12.34
C TRP A 104 13.00 9.75 -10.86
N GLN A 105 13.12 10.78 -10.02
CA GLN A 105 13.01 10.64 -8.57
C GLN A 105 11.61 10.80 -8.02
N GLY A 106 10.59 10.98 -8.89
CA GLY A 106 9.19 11.07 -8.49
C GLY A 106 8.95 12.21 -7.51
N GLY A 107 8.46 13.36 -7.99
CA GLY A 107 7.76 14.25 -7.06
C GLY A 107 6.61 13.49 -6.38
N LYS A 108 6.11 14.00 -5.26
CA LYS A 108 4.96 13.40 -4.52
C LYS A 108 3.63 13.35 -5.31
N ASN A 109 3.64 13.60 -6.62
CA ASN A 109 2.45 13.60 -7.46
C ASN A 109 2.46 12.37 -8.38
N PRO A 110 1.63 11.35 -8.09
CA PRO A 110 1.50 10.13 -8.90
C PRO A 110 1.07 10.42 -10.34
N GLN A 111 0.33 11.50 -10.61
CA GLN A 111 -0.10 11.80 -11.99
C GLN A 111 1.07 12.02 -12.94
N LYS A 112 2.21 12.51 -12.43
CA LYS A 112 3.40 12.73 -13.27
C LYS A 112 4.01 11.43 -13.81
N ILE A 113 3.70 10.28 -13.22
CA ILE A 113 4.08 8.97 -13.76
C ILE A 113 2.91 8.25 -14.44
N LEU A 114 1.68 8.46 -13.98
CA LEU A 114 0.52 7.80 -14.55
C LEU A 114 0.17 8.33 -15.93
N SER A 115 0.29 9.64 -16.19
CA SER A 115 -0.05 10.19 -17.50
C SER A 115 0.88 9.70 -18.62
N PRO A 116 2.23 9.70 -18.47
CA PRO A 116 3.10 9.12 -19.49
C PRO A 116 2.93 7.60 -19.64
N ALA A 117 2.72 6.88 -18.54
CA ALA A 117 2.47 5.44 -18.59
C ALA A 117 1.17 5.11 -19.35
N ALA A 118 0.10 5.86 -19.09
CA ALA A 118 -1.18 5.71 -19.80
C ALA A 118 -1.01 6.03 -21.30
N TYR A 119 -0.29 7.09 -21.65
CA TYR A 119 0.00 7.41 -23.05
C TYR A 119 0.69 6.26 -23.79
N VAL A 120 1.66 5.59 -23.16
CA VAL A 120 2.33 4.43 -23.74
C VAL A 120 1.39 3.23 -23.83
N TYR A 121 0.61 2.97 -22.79
CA TYR A 121 -0.37 1.87 -22.74
C TYR A 121 -1.44 2.01 -23.83
N ASP A 122 -2.03 3.20 -23.98
CA ASP A 122 -3.09 3.49 -24.93
C ASP A 122 -2.59 3.45 -26.39
N GLY A 123 -1.28 3.57 -26.60
CA GLY A 123 -0.63 3.49 -27.90
C GLY A 123 -0.19 2.08 -28.33
N ARG A 124 -0.51 1.04 -27.55
CA ARG A 124 -0.16 -0.36 -27.83
C ARG A 124 -0.94 -0.97 -28.98
#